data_AF-A0A6I5NG57-F1
#
_entry.id   AF-A0A6I5NG57-F1
#
_cell.length_a   1.000
_cell.length_b   1.000
_cell.length_c   1.000
_cell.angle_alpha   90.00
_cell.angle_beta   90.00
_cell.angle_gamma   90.00
#
_symmetry.space_group_name_H-M   'P 1'
#
loop_
_entity.id
_entity.type
_entity.pdbx_description
1 polymer ?
#
loop_
_entity_poly.entity_id
_entity_poly.type
_entity_poly.pdbx_seq_one_letter_code
_entity_poly.pdbx_strand_id
1 'polypeptide(L)'
;MNRQEKGLDLAVESVRQQITLASAIIAATLAFSDQLQDTMQGRVWTMLPYAFAPLALSIICGVLALMSISFHLCKNRDPMPQSEVRLFGVCQNLSFMLSVIGLVLIVAIA
;
A
#
# COMPACT_ATOMS: atom_id res chain seq x y z
N MET A 1 -4.12 -14.64 25.27
CA MET A 1 -4.20 -13.85 24.03
C MET A 1 -5.63 -13.84 23.56
N ASN A 2 -6.32 -12.72 23.76
CA ASN A 2 -7.71 -12.53 23.39
C ASN A 2 -7.87 -12.52 21.86
N ARG A 3 -9.01 -12.97 21.32
CA ARG A 3 -9.27 -13.01 19.86
C ARG A 3 -9.03 -11.67 19.15
N GLN A 4 -9.24 -10.55 19.86
CA GLN A 4 -9.00 -9.21 19.35
C GLN A 4 -7.51 -8.91 19.16
N GLU A 5 -6.63 -9.35 20.07
CA GLU A 5 -5.17 -9.18 19.93
C GLU A 5 -4.66 -9.95 18.71
N LYS A 6 -5.12 -11.19 18.51
CA LYS A 6 -4.78 -11.97 17.31
C LYS A 6 -5.23 -11.32 16.01
N GLY A 7 -6.43 -10.74 16.00
CA GLY A 7 -6.95 -10.04 14.81
C GLY A 7 -6.17 -8.76 14.51
N LEU A 8 -5.73 -8.05 15.54
CA LEU A 8 -4.90 -6.86 15.41
C LEU A 8 -3.49 -7.20 14.92
N ASP A 9 -2.86 -8.23 15.47
CA ASP A 9 -1.54 -8.71 15.02
C ASP A 9 -1.57 -9.10 13.54
N LEU A 10 -2.61 -9.82 13.10
CA LEU A 10 -2.80 -10.16 11.68
C LEU A 10 -2.99 -8.93 10.80
N ALA A 11 -3.75 -7.92 11.27
CA ALA A 11 -3.95 -6.68 10.53
C ALA A 11 -2.64 -5.89 10.40
N VAL A 12 -1.87 -5.77 11.48
CA VAL A 12 -0.56 -5.11 11.50
C VAL A 12 0.42 -5.81 10.56
N GLU A 13 0.48 -7.14 10.62
CA GLU A 13 1.35 -7.94 9.75
C GLU A 13 0.95 -7.77 8.28
N SER A 14 -0.34 -7.81 7.96
CA SER A 14 -0.85 -7.57 6.60
C SER A 14 -0.48 -6.18 6.08
N VAL A 15 -0.65 -5.13 6.89
CA VAL A 15 -0.31 -3.76 6.50
C VAL A 15 1.19 -3.63 6.24
N ARG A 16 2.02 -4.25 7.09
CA ARG A 16 3.48 -4.26 6.93
C ARG A 16 3.89 -4.94 5.64
N GLN A 17 3.33 -6.11 5.36
CA GLN A 17 3.58 -6.85 4.12
C GLN A 17 3.18 -6.05 2.88
N GLN A 18 2.02 -5.38 2.91
CA GLN A 18 1.59 -4.51 1.82
C GLN A 18 2.55 -3.35 1.57
N ILE A 19 3.05 -2.70 2.63
CA ILE A 19 4.04 -1.63 2.50
C ILE A 19 5.34 -2.19 1.91
N THR A 20 5.84 -3.33 2.40
CA THR A 20 7.04 -3.97 1.87
C THR A 20 6.90 -4.33 0.39
N LEU A 21 5.77 -4.91 0.00
CA LEU A 21 5.52 -5.28 -1.40
C LEU A 21 5.40 -4.04 -2.29
N ALA A 22 4.71 -3.00 -1.83
CA ALA A 22 4.62 -1.72 -2.52
C ALA A 22 6.02 -1.10 -2.74
N SER A 23 6.85 -1.05 -1.69
CA SER A 23 8.24 -0.58 -1.80
C SER A 23 9.08 -1.43 -2.75
N ALA A 24 8.91 -2.76 -2.73
CA ALA A 24 9.60 -3.66 -3.64
C ALA A 24 9.22 -3.43 -5.11
N ILE A 25 7.95 -3.17 -5.41
CA ILE A 25 7.48 -2.82 -6.77
C ILE A 25 8.12 -1.51 -7.24
N ILE A 26 8.19 -0.49 -6.36
CA ILE A 26 8.85 0.77 -6.68
C ILE A 26 10.33 0.54 -6.97
N ALA A 27 11.02 -0.18 -6.08
CA ALA A 27 12.44 -0.46 -6.21
C ALA A 27 12.74 -1.25 -7.49
N ALA A 28 11.94 -2.28 -7.81
CA ALA A 28 12.07 -3.04 -9.05
C ALA A 28 11.86 -2.15 -10.27
N THR A 29 10.86 -1.28 -10.27
CA THR A 29 10.59 -0.40 -11.40
C THR A 29 11.69 0.64 -11.61
N LEU A 30 12.27 1.17 -10.52
CA LEU A 30 13.44 2.03 -10.60
C LEU A 30 14.68 1.27 -11.08
N ALA A 31 14.89 0.04 -10.61
CA ALA A 31 16.03 -0.79 -11.03
C ALA A 31 15.96 -1.16 -12.53
N PHE A 32 14.74 -1.33 -13.05
CA PHE A 32 14.50 -1.63 -14.46
C PHE A 32 14.08 -0.39 -15.27
N SER A 33 14.22 0.83 -14.73
CA SER A 33 13.75 2.05 -15.42
C SER A 33 14.43 2.22 -16.77
N ASP A 34 15.74 1.97 -16.84
CA ASP A 34 16.54 2.15 -18.05
C ASP A 34 16.16 1.12 -19.12
N GLN A 35 15.90 -0.14 -18.72
CA GLN A 35 15.45 -1.20 -19.64
C GLN A 35 14.01 -0.97 -20.11
N LEU A 36 13.15 -0.45 -19.22
CA LEU A 36 11.77 -0.09 -19.54
C LEU A 36 11.69 1.15 -20.44
N GLN A 37 12.64 2.08 -20.33
CA GLN A 37 12.70 3.27 -21.17
C GLN A 37 13.02 2.95 -22.63
N ASP A 38 13.88 1.96 -22.87
CA ASP A 38 14.18 1.47 -24.22
C ASP A 38 13.04 0.60 -24.80
N THR A 39 12.34 -0.16 -23.95
CA THR A 39 11.32 -1.12 -24.41
C THR A 39 9.93 -0.49 -24.58
N MET A 40 9.56 0.46 -23.72
CA MET A 40 8.19 0.97 -23.67
C MET A 40 8.08 2.38 -24.27
N GLN A 41 7.60 2.45 -25.53
CA GLN A 41 7.28 3.69 -26.23
C GLN A 41 6.44 4.64 -25.37
N GLY A 42 6.67 5.95 -25.51
CA GLY A 42 6.30 7.03 -24.56
C GLY A 42 4.86 7.12 -24.03
N ARG A 43 3.91 6.32 -24.54
CA ARG A 43 2.55 6.18 -23.97
C ARG A 43 2.56 5.46 -22.62
N VAL A 44 3.50 4.53 -22.39
CA VAL A 44 3.61 3.83 -21.11
C VAL A 44 4.25 4.73 -20.05
N TRP A 45 5.29 5.49 -20.41
CA TRP A 45 5.93 6.45 -19.52
C TRP A 45 5.00 7.56 -19.02
N THR A 46 4.01 7.94 -19.83
CA THR A 46 2.97 8.90 -19.43
C THR A 46 1.90 8.26 -18.53
N MET A 47 1.67 6.95 -18.62
CA MET A 47 0.72 6.21 -17.76
C MET A 47 1.33 5.72 -16.44
N LEU A 48 2.64 5.50 -16.39
CA LEU A 48 3.39 5.04 -15.22
C LEU A 48 3.15 5.88 -13.95
N PRO A 49 3.22 7.23 -13.97
CA PRO A 49 2.97 8.03 -12.76
C PRO A 49 1.55 7.83 -12.18
N TYR A 50 0.55 7.51 -13.02
CA TYR A 50 -0.82 7.25 -12.55
C TYR A 50 -0.95 5.92 -11.79
N ALA A 51 -0.08 4.94 -12.05
CA ALA A 51 -0.02 3.70 -11.27
C ALA A 51 0.82 3.87 -9.98
N PHE A 52 1.84 4.73 -10.02
CA PHE A 52 2.74 4.99 -8.88
C PHE A 52 2.13 5.90 -7.81
N ALA A 53 1.36 6.91 -8.20
CA ALA A 53 0.68 7.81 -7.27
C ALA A 53 -0.22 7.07 -6.25
N PRO A 54 -1.12 6.15 -6.65
CA PRO A 54 -1.91 5.38 -5.70
C PRO A 54 -1.08 4.38 -4.89
N LEU A 55 0.06 3.92 -5.42
CA LEU A 55 1.00 3.04 -4.70
C LEU A 55 1.67 3.78 -3.54
N ALA A 56 2.14 5.01 -3.78
CA ALA A 56 2.67 5.89 -2.74
C ALA A 56 1.59 6.27 -1.71
N LEU A 57 0.36 6.54 -2.17
CA LEU A 57 -0.78 6.81 -1.30
C LEU A 57 -1.10 5.62 -0.39
N SER A 58 -1.06 4.39 -0.93
CA SER A 58 -1.22 3.16 -0.15
C SER A 58 -0.16 3.02 0.95
N ILE A 59 1.11 3.33 0.65
CA ILE A 59 2.17 3.30 1.66
C ILE A 59 1.89 4.30 2.78
N ILE A 60 1.52 5.54 2.43
CA ILE A 60 1.19 6.59 3.42
C ILE A 60 -0.01 6.17 4.27
N CYS A 61 -1.09 5.70 3.65
CA CYS A 61 -2.26 5.20 4.37
C CYS A 61 -1.93 4.02 5.29
N GLY A 62 -1.06 3.11 4.87
CA GLY A 62 -0.61 2.00 5.72
C GLY A 62 0.24 2.43 6.91
N VAL A 63 1.14 3.40 6.72
CA VAL A 63 1.92 3.97 7.82
C VAL A 63 0.99 4.69 8.82
N LEU A 64 0.01 5.46 8.34
CA LEU A 64 -0.98 6.12 9.18
C LEU A 64 -1.87 5.11 9.93
N ALA A 65 -2.28 4.02 9.30
CA ALA A 65 -3.01 2.93 9.95
C ALA A 65 -2.19 2.30 11.08
N LEU A 66 -0.91 2.01 10.85
CA LEU A 66 0.00 1.48 11.87
C LEU A 66 0.25 2.47 13.01
N MET A 67 0.42 3.75 12.71
CA MET A 67 0.57 4.79 13.73
C MET A 67 -0.68 4.94 14.59
N SER A 68 -1.86 4.90 13.98
CA SER A 68 -3.14 4.95 14.70
C SER A 68 -3.31 3.73 15.62
N ILE A 69 -3.03 2.51 15.11
CA ILE A 69 -3.03 1.29 15.91
C ILE A 69 -2.05 1.39 17.09
N SER A 70 -0.81 1.81 16.83
CA SER A 70 0.24 1.94 17.85
C SER A 70 -0.09 3.00 18.90
N PHE A 71 -0.68 4.12 18.48
CA PHE A 71 -1.12 5.19 19.39
C PHE A 71 -2.23 4.71 20.31
N HIS A 72 -3.21 3.97 19.80
CA HIS A 72 -4.27 3.40 20.62
C HIS A 72 -3.74 2.33 21.58
N LEU A 73 -2.85 1.45 21.15
CA LEU A 73 -2.20 0.46 22.03
C LEU A 73 -1.38 1.11 23.15
N CYS A 74 -0.71 2.24 22.88
CA CYS A 74 0.22 2.88 23.81
C CYS A 74 -0.46 3.89 24.76
N LYS A 75 -1.46 4.65 24.29
CA LYS A 75 -2.02 5.80 25.03
C LYS A 75 -3.33 5.50 25.76
N ASN A 76 -4.22 4.69 25.19
CA ASN A 76 -5.54 4.42 25.78
C ASN A 76 -5.80 2.91 25.81
N ARG A 77 -5.89 2.31 27.00
CA ARG A 77 -6.52 0.98 27.20
C ARG A 77 -8.03 0.97 26.89
N ASP A 78 -8.55 2.00 26.22
CA ASP A 78 -9.94 2.09 25.80
C ASP A 78 -10.19 1.25 24.54
N PRO A 79 -11.42 0.76 24.34
CA PRO A 79 -11.80 0.09 23.11
C PRO A 79 -11.56 1.04 21.93
N MET A 80 -10.55 0.70 21.15
CA MET A 80 -10.16 1.31 19.88
C MET A 80 -11.39 1.76 19.07
N PRO A 81 -11.50 3.03 18.65
CA PRO A 81 -12.56 3.48 17.77
C PRO A 81 -12.40 2.74 16.44
N GLN A 82 -13.16 1.66 16.26
CA GLN A 82 -13.04 0.74 15.13
C GLN A 82 -13.23 1.43 13.77
N SER A 83 -13.84 2.61 13.76
CA SER A 83 -14.19 3.34 12.54
C SER A 83 -12.96 3.92 11.83
N GLU A 84 -12.08 4.65 12.53
CA GLU A 84 -10.96 5.35 11.89
C GLU A 84 -9.90 4.37 11.38
N VAL A 85 -9.55 3.37 12.18
CA VAL A 85 -8.55 2.37 11.77
C VAL A 85 -9.06 1.49 10.63
N ARG A 86 -10.36 1.18 10.61
CA ARG A 86 -10.97 0.52 9.43
C ARG A 86 -10.92 1.42 8.21
N LEU A 87 -11.16 2.72 8.36
CA LEU A 87 -11.19 3.64 7.23
C LEU A 87 -9.79 3.77 6.59
N PHE A 88 -8.73 3.88 7.39
CA PHE A 88 -7.36 3.87 6.89
C PHE A 88 -6.96 2.53 6.25
N GLY A 89 -7.34 1.40 6.87
CA GLY A 89 -7.09 0.07 6.30
C GLY A 89 -7.84 -0.19 4.99
N VAL A 90 -9.10 0.24 4.89
CA VAL A 90 -9.90 0.14 3.65
C VAL A 90 -9.33 1.05 2.56
N CYS A 91 -8.94 2.28 2.92
CA CYS A 91 -8.31 3.22 1.99
C CYS A 91 -6.97 2.67 1.45
N GLN A 92 -6.14 2.10 2.32
CA GLN A 92 -4.91 1.41 1.92
C GLN A 92 -5.22 0.25 0.97
N ASN A 93 -6.18 -0.62 1.29
CA ASN A 93 -6.50 -1.77 0.44
C ASN A 93 -7.02 -1.34 -0.94
N LEU A 94 -7.87 -0.32 -1.00
CA LEU A 94 -8.41 0.20 -2.25
C LEU A 94 -7.34 0.85 -3.11
N SER A 95 -6.49 1.70 -2.52
CA SER A 95 -5.39 2.36 -3.23
C SER A 95 -4.35 1.35 -3.73
N PHE A 96 -4.04 0.34 -2.92
CA PHE A 96 -3.16 -0.77 -3.31
C PHE A 96 -3.72 -1.58 -4.48
N MET A 97 -5.00 -1.98 -4.41
CA MET A 97 -5.67 -2.71 -5.49
C MET A 97 -5.71 -1.91 -6.80
N LEU A 98 -6.10 -0.63 -6.74
CA LEU A 98 -6.11 0.26 -7.91
C LEU A 98 -4.72 0.38 -8.54
N SER A 99 -3.70 0.50 -7.71
CA SER A 99 -2.32 0.60 -8.18
C SER A 99 -1.84 -0.70 -8.84
N VAL A 100 -2.09 -1.86 -8.24
CA VAL A 100 -1.72 -3.17 -8.81
C VAL A 100 -2.46 -3.41 -10.12
N ILE A 101 -3.76 -3.10 -10.20
CA ILE A 101 -4.53 -3.20 -11.44
C ILE A 101 -3.96 -2.26 -12.51
N GLY A 102 -3.66 -1.02 -12.15
CA GLY A 102 -3.03 -0.06 -13.07
C GLY A 102 -1.69 -0.55 -13.60
N LEU A 103 -0.84 -1.11 -12.72
CA LEU A 103 0.46 -1.65 -13.09
C LEU A 103 0.32 -2.86 -14.04
N VAL A 104 -0.59 -3.79 -13.74
CA VAL A 104 -0.86 -4.95 -14.59
C VAL A 104 -1.39 -4.53 -15.95
N LEU A 105 -2.29 -3.55 -16.01
CA LEU A 105 -2.80 -3.02 -17.28
C LEU A 105 -1.69 -2.36 -18.09
N ILE A 106 -0.81 -1.59 -17.46
CA ILE A 106 0.34 -0.98 -18.14
C ILE A 106 1.25 -2.07 -18.73
N VAL A 107 1.57 -3.10 -17.96
CA VAL A 107 2.41 -4.23 -18.43
C VAL A 107 1.70 -5.06 -19.51
N ALA A 108 0.38 -5.23 -19.44
CA ALA A 108 -0.37 -6.00 -20.43
C ALA A 108 -0.55 -5.26 -21.77
N ILE A 109 -0.46 -3.93 -21.77
CA ILE A 109 -0.63 -3.09 -22.96
C ILE A 109 0.73 -2.73 -23.60
N ALA A 110 1.82 -2.84 -22.83
CA ALA A 110 3.19 -2.60 -23.29
C ALA A 110 3.78 -3.81 -24.02
#